data_AF-X1EEJ4-F1
#
_entry.id   AF-X1EEJ4-F1
#
_cell.length_a   1.000
_cell.length_b   1.000
_cell.length_c   1.000
_cell.angle_alpha   90.00
_cell.angle_beta   90.00
_cell.angle_gamma   90.00
#
_symmetry.space_group_name_H-M   'P 1'
#
loop_
_entity.id
_entity.type
_entity.pdbx_description
1 polymer ?
#
loop_
_entity_poly.entity_id
_entity_poly.type
_entity_poly.pdbx_seq_one_letter_code
_entity_poly.pdbx_strand_id
1 'polypeptide(L)'
;MNDINDLVKRFELGNQTWSDYDKLLKLDNRELEPILNLAYNIKKKKFGNLIKVYIPNKRFPAISITGRECSLHCEHCNKKYLDGMKPILTNSELKSYLLELNKNGGIGVLISGGCLPDGSVPLLSFLD
;
A
#
# COMPACT_ATOMS: atom_id res chain seq x y z
N MET A 1 18.80 27.96 -17.80
CA MET A 1 17.97 27.45 -16.69
C MET A 1 17.98 25.93 -16.83
N ASN A 2 18.35 25.18 -15.78
CA ASN A 2 18.58 23.73 -15.89
C ASN A 2 17.23 23.01 -16.06
N ASP A 3 17.07 22.10 -17.03
CA ASP A 3 15.81 21.41 -17.36
C ASP A 3 15.15 20.78 -16.11
N ILE A 4 15.98 20.27 -15.18
CA ILE A 4 15.56 19.70 -13.90
C ILE A 4 14.93 20.74 -12.96
N ASN A 5 15.45 21.96 -12.91
CA ASN A 5 14.89 22.99 -12.01
C ASN A 5 13.50 23.42 -12.46
N ASP A 6 13.30 23.50 -13.78
CA ASP A 6 11.98 23.79 -14.35
C ASP A 6 11.01 22.62 -14.10
N LEU A 7 11.49 21.38 -14.19
CA LEU A 7 10.72 20.18 -13.83
C LEU A 7 10.29 20.21 -12.36
N VAL A 8 11.23 20.40 -11.43
CA VAL A 8 10.96 20.53 -9.98
C VAL A 8 9.91 21.60 -9.70
N LYS A 9 10.04 22.77 -10.33
CA LYS A 9 9.09 23.87 -10.15
C LYS A 9 7.68 23.51 -10.61
N ARG A 10 7.53 22.76 -11.71
CA ARG A 10 6.22 22.28 -12.17
C ARG A 10 5.58 21.32 -11.17
N PHE A 11 6.34 20.37 -10.63
CA PHE A 11 5.87 19.47 -9.58
C PHE A 11 5.53 20.21 -8.28
N GLU A 12 6.31 21.21 -7.89
CA GLU A 12 6.05 22.02 -6.69
C GLU A 12 4.75 22.82 -6.81
N LEU A 13 4.48 23.39 -7.99
CA LEU A 13 3.26 24.15 -8.27
C LEU A 13 2.04 23.27 -8.56
N GLY A 14 2.20 21.96 -8.73
CA GLY A 14 1.13 21.05 -9.10
C GLY A 14 0.69 21.16 -10.57
N ASN A 15 1.54 21.72 -11.44
CA ASN A 15 1.27 21.99 -12.85
C ASN A 15 2.01 21.03 -13.80
N GLN A 16 2.45 19.88 -13.29
CA GLN A 16 3.11 18.86 -14.08
C GLN A 16 2.16 18.19 -15.09
N THR A 17 2.71 17.79 -16.22
CA THR A 17 2.02 17.08 -17.30
C THR A 17 2.48 15.62 -17.39
N TRP A 18 1.81 14.78 -18.17
CA TRP A 18 2.28 13.42 -18.45
C TRP A 18 3.70 13.36 -19.03
N SER A 19 4.09 14.35 -19.85
CA SER A 19 5.46 14.47 -20.37
C SER A 19 6.49 14.70 -19.26
N ASP A 20 6.11 15.42 -18.19
CA ASP A 20 6.99 15.64 -17.05
C ASP A 20 7.24 14.36 -16.24
N TYR A 21 6.24 13.48 -16.12
CA TYR A 21 6.42 12.17 -15.51
C TYR A 21 7.33 11.26 -16.35
N ASP A 22 7.18 11.26 -17.68
CA ASP A 22 8.07 10.50 -18.57
C ASP A 22 9.53 11.00 -18.47
N LYS A 23 9.74 12.32 -18.42
CA LYS A 23 11.06 12.91 -18.16
C LYS A 23 11.63 12.47 -16.81
N LEU A 24 10.83 12.52 -15.74
CA LEU A 24 11.26 12.11 -14.40
C LEU A 24 11.75 10.65 -14.38
N LEU A 25 11.04 9.74 -15.06
CA LEU A 25 11.40 8.33 -15.13
C LEU A 25 12.70 8.06 -15.90
N LYS A 26 13.17 9.03 -16.70
CA LYS A 26 14.37 8.92 -17.54
C LYS A 26 15.59 9.65 -16.95
N LEU A 27 15.46 10.32 -15.80
CA LEU A 27 16.57 11.01 -15.15
C LEU A 27 17.65 10.03 -14.69
N ASP A 28 18.91 10.45 -14.79
CA ASP A 28 20.02 9.72 -14.18
C ASP A 28 19.94 9.84 -12.64
N ASN A 29 20.45 8.84 -11.91
CA ASN A 29 20.47 8.86 -10.44
C ASN A 29 21.11 10.14 -9.86
N ARG A 30 22.11 10.72 -10.53
CA ARG A 30 22.79 11.96 -10.14
C ARG A 30 21.89 13.19 -10.26
N GLU A 31 20.81 13.10 -11.03
CA GLU A 31 19.86 14.17 -11.32
C GLU A 31 18.58 14.08 -10.46
N LEU A 32 18.40 12.99 -9.72
CA LEU A 32 17.20 12.76 -8.91
C LEU A 32 17.15 13.59 -7.63
N GLU A 33 18.30 14.03 -7.12
CA GLU A 33 18.40 14.69 -5.81
C GLU A 33 17.42 15.87 -5.63
N PRO A 34 17.27 16.81 -6.59
CA PRO A 34 16.31 17.90 -6.46
C PRO A 34 14.85 17.43 -6.31
N ILE A 35 14.45 16.39 -7.06
CA ILE A 35 13.09 15.84 -6.99
C ILE A 35 12.88 15.07 -5.68
N LEU A 36 13.87 14.29 -5.25
CA LEU A 36 13.81 13.58 -3.96
C LEU A 36 13.71 14.57 -2.79
N ASN A 37 14.45 15.68 -2.84
CA ASN A 37 14.35 16.75 -1.85
C ASN A 37 12.96 17.40 -1.84
N LEU A 38 12.37 17.67 -3.02
CA LEU A 38 10.99 18.16 -3.11
C LEU A 38 10.00 17.16 -2.49
N ALA A 39 10.09 15.87 -2.85
CA ALA A 39 9.22 14.82 -2.32
C ALA A 39 9.35 14.70 -0.79
N TYR A 40 10.57 14.76 -0.26
CA TYR A 40 10.85 14.74 1.17
C TYR A 40 10.25 15.97 1.88
N ASN A 41 10.41 17.16 1.30
CA ASN A 41 9.83 18.39 1.86
C ASN A 41 8.30 18.35 1.86
N ILE A 42 7.68 17.83 0.79
CA ILE A 42 6.22 17.59 0.74
C ILE A 42 5.82 16.61 1.83
N LYS A 43 6.51 15.47 1.97
CA LYS A 43 6.25 14.49 3.03
C LYS A 43 6.33 15.14 4.41
N LYS A 44 7.39 15.90 4.69
CA LYS A 44 7.60 16.54 5.99
C LYS A 44 6.55 17.61 6.27
N LYS A 45 6.19 18.42 5.27
CA LYS A 45 5.14 19.45 5.39
C LYS A 45 3.76 18.84 5.66
N LYS A 46 3.44 17.70 5.03
CA LYS A 46 2.11 17.06 5.15
C LYS A 46 1.99 16.10 6.34
N PHE A 47 3.05 15.35 6.65
CA PHE A 47 3.03 14.23 7.59
C PHE A 47 4.05 14.36 8.74
N GLY A 48 4.83 15.45 8.78
CA GLY A 48 5.84 15.67 9.80
C GLY A 48 7.01 14.69 9.74
N ASN A 49 7.75 14.59 10.83
CA ASN A 49 8.89 13.67 10.98
C ASN A 49 8.49 12.28 11.51
N LEU A 50 7.20 12.00 11.65
CA LEU A 50 6.74 10.71 12.15
C LEU A 50 6.83 9.64 11.05
N ILE A 51 7.26 8.44 11.43
CA ILE A 51 7.14 7.22 10.63
C ILE A 51 6.28 6.25 11.43
N LYS A 52 5.11 5.89 10.89
CA LYS A 52 4.26 4.85 11.46
C LYS A 52 4.64 3.52 10.83
N VAL A 53 5.00 2.53 11.64
CA VAL A 53 5.43 1.21 11.18
C VAL A 53 4.43 0.17 11.63
N TYR A 54 3.93 -0.61 10.68
CA TYR A 54 3.02 -1.73 10.92
C TYR A 54 3.73 -3.01 10.49
N ILE A 55 3.99 -3.90 11.44
CA ILE A 55 4.74 -5.14 11.22
C ILE A 55 3.79 -6.31 11.38
N PRO A 56 3.64 -7.20 10.37
CA PRO A 56 2.88 -8.43 10.51
C PRO A 56 3.35 -9.25 11.71
N ASN A 57 2.57 -9.23 12.80
CA ASN A 57 2.85 -9.96 14.03
C ASN A 57 1.55 -10.20 14.81
N LYS A 58 1.64 -10.70 16.04
CA LYS A 58 0.46 -11.00 16.87
C LYS A 58 -0.42 -9.78 17.18
N ARG A 59 0.14 -8.56 17.18
CA ARG A 59 -0.58 -7.31 17.47
C ARG A 59 -1.09 -6.61 16.21
N PHE A 60 -0.50 -6.89 15.04
CA PHE A 60 -0.96 -6.42 13.74
C PHE A 60 -0.92 -7.57 12.71
N PRO A 61 -1.82 -8.56 12.82
CA PRO A 61 -1.79 -9.74 11.96
C PRO A 61 -2.27 -9.42 10.54
N ALA A 62 -1.80 -10.22 9.58
CA ALA A 62 -2.31 -10.21 8.21
C ALA A 62 -3.41 -11.27 8.06
N ILE A 63 -4.55 -10.85 7.52
CA ILE A 63 -5.77 -11.65 7.35
C ILE A 63 -6.11 -11.74 5.87
N SER A 64 -6.35 -12.97 5.39
CA SER A 64 -6.90 -13.21 4.06
C SER A 64 -8.39 -13.59 4.15
N ILE A 65 -9.23 -12.79 3.49
CA ILE A 65 -10.68 -13.04 3.43
C ILE A 65 -11.09 -14.09 2.39
N THR A 66 -10.17 -14.55 1.57
CA THR A 66 -10.36 -15.66 0.61
C THR A 66 -9.50 -16.88 0.96
N GLY A 67 -8.86 -16.86 2.14
CA GLY A 67 -7.89 -17.88 2.52
C GLY A 67 -6.71 -17.90 1.54
N ARG A 68 -6.48 -19.03 0.87
CA ARG A 68 -5.39 -19.18 -0.11
C ARG A 68 -5.87 -19.09 -1.57
N GLU A 69 -7.16 -18.83 -1.78
CA GLU A 69 -7.74 -18.82 -3.11
C GLU A 69 -7.54 -17.47 -3.79
N CYS A 70 -7.13 -17.52 -5.05
CA CYS A 70 -6.95 -16.38 -5.95
C CYS A 70 -7.14 -16.88 -7.39
N SER A 71 -8.05 -16.25 -8.14
CA SER A 71 -8.42 -16.69 -9.49
C SER A 71 -7.37 -16.36 -10.55
N LEU A 72 -6.49 -15.39 -10.28
CA LEU A 72 -5.61 -14.82 -11.32
C LEU A 72 -4.30 -15.57 -11.53
N HIS A 73 -3.79 -16.29 -10.51
CA HIS A 73 -2.52 -17.02 -10.60
C HIS A 73 -1.35 -16.21 -11.20
N CYS A 74 -1.28 -14.90 -10.91
CA CYS A 74 -0.31 -13.98 -11.52
C CYS A 74 1.13 -14.51 -11.41
N GLU A 75 1.94 -14.37 -12.46
CA GLU A 75 3.34 -14.86 -12.49
C GLU A 75 4.18 -14.37 -11.29
N HIS A 76 3.91 -13.15 -10.80
CA HIS A 76 4.62 -12.54 -9.69
C HIS A 76 4.49 -13.28 -8.34
N CYS A 77 3.29 -13.76 -8.01
CA CYS A 77 3.03 -14.36 -6.69
C CYS A 77 2.46 -15.76 -6.76
N ASN A 78 1.70 -16.07 -7.81
CA ASN A 78 0.94 -17.30 -8.00
C ASN A 78 0.32 -17.78 -6.68
N LYS A 79 -0.51 -16.93 -6.07
CA LYS A 79 -1.19 -17.09 -4.76
C LYS A 79 -0.33 -17.34 -3.51
N LYS A 80 1.00 -17.53 -3.62
CA LYS A 80 1.90 -17.84 -2.50
C LYS A 80 1.92 -16.79 -1.40
N TYR A 81 1.63 -15.52 -1.73
CA TYR A 81 1.57 -14.45 -0.73
C TYR A 81 0.48 -14.70 0.35
N LEU A 82 -0.60 -15.38 -0.03
CA LEU A 82 -1.71 -15.70 0.86
C LEU A 82 -1.35 -16.78 1.89
N ASP A 83 -0.31 -17.58 1.65
CA ASP A 83 0.07 -18.70 2.55
C ASP A 83 0.50 -18.22 3.93
N GLY A 84 1.05 -17.00 4.02
CA GLY A 84 1.47 -16.36 5.28
C GLY A 84 0.36 -15.59 6.00
N MET A 85 -0.85 -15.54 5.44
CA MET A 85 -1.97 -14.78 5.99
C MET A 85 -2.92 -15.71 6.76
N LYS A 86 -3.51 -15.22 7.86
CA LYS A 86 -4.55 -15.97 8.59
C LYS A 86 -5.83 -16.00 7.76
N PRO A 87 -6.38 -17.18 7.41
CA PRO A 87 -7.66 -17.26 6.71
C PRO A 87 -8.80 -16.89 7.66
N ILE A 88 -9.68 -15.99 7.24
CA ILE A 88 -10.95 -15.67 7.91
C ILE A 88 -12.00 -15.48 6.82
N LEU A 89 -12.99 -16.36 6.73
CA LEU A 89 -13.83 -16.45 5.52
C LEU A 89 -15.25 -15.90 5.70
N THR A 90 -15.58 -15.40 6.90
CA THR A 90 -16.93 -14.92 7.23
C THR A 90 -16.90 -13.66 8.09
N ASN A 91 -17.95 -12.84 7.99
CA ASN A 91 -18.13 -11.64 8.83
C ASN A 91 -18.14 -11.95 10.33
N SER A 92 -18.81 -13.03 10.73
CA SER A 92 -18.89 -13.42 12.13
C SER A 92 -17.52 -13.79 12.70
N GLU A 93 -16.72 -14.55 11.94
CA GLU A 93 -15.36 -14.91 12.32
C GLU A 93 -14.45 -13.67 12.38
N LEU A 94 -14.53 -12.78 11.38
CA LEU A 94 -13.76 -11.54 11.35
C LEU A 94 -14.07 -10.68 12.56
N LYS A 95 -15.36 -10.44 12.84
CA LYS A 95 -15.80 -9.66 14.00
C LYS A 95 -15.28 -10.26 15.31
N SER A 96 -15.42 -11.58 15.48
CA SER A 96 -14.99 -12.29 16.69
C SER A 96 -13.47 -12.18 16.87
N TYR A 97 -12.72 -12.39 15.80
CA TYR A 97 -11.26 -12.28 15.80
C TYR A 97 -10.77 -10.87 16.13
N LEU A 98 -11.38 -9.83 15.54
CA LEU A 98 -11.02 -8.43 15.81
C LEU A 98 -11.31 -8.03 17.26
N LEU A 99 -12.44 -8.48 17.82
CA LEU A 99 -12.78 -8.24 19.22
C LEU A 99 -11.79 -8.93 20.17
N GLU A 100 -11.41 -10.17 19.89
CA GLU A 100 -10.41 -10.90 20.66
C GLU A 100 -9.02 -10.25 20.55
N LEU A 101 -8.61 -9.88 19.34
CA LEU A 101 -7.34 -9.21 19.09
C LEU A 101 -7.24 -7.90 19.88
N ASN A 102 -8.31 -7.09 19.88
CA ASN A 102 -8.37 -5.86 20.66
C ASN A 102 -8.23 -6.11 22.16
N LYS A 103 -8.95 -7.12 22.70
CA LYS A 103 -8.81 -7.52 24.13
C LYS A 103 -7.38 -7.94 24.48
N ASN A 104 -6.66 -8.52 23.54
CA ASN A 104 -5.29 -9.01 23.69
C ASN A 104 -4.22 -7.98 23.28
N GLY A 105 -4.56 -6.69 23.22
CA GLY A 105 -3.61 -5.60 22.97
C GLY A 105 -3.15 -5.44 21.51
N GLY A 106 -3.90 -6.02 20.57
CA GLY A 106 -3.73 -5.76 19.15
C GLY A 106 -4.05 -4.31 18.79
N ILE A 107 -3.38 -3.82 17.76
CA ILE A 107 -3.40 -2.40 17.35
C ILE A 107 -4.02 -2.19 15.97
N GLY A 108 -4.38 -3.27 15.28
CA GLY A 108 -4.98 -3.24 13.95
C GLY A 108 -4.73 -4.55 13.22
N VAL A 109 -5.12 -4.60 11.95
CA VAL A 109 -4.94 -5.75 11.06
C VAL A 109 -4.65 -5.28 9.64
N LEU A 110 -3.94 -6.09 8.87
CA LEU A 110 -3.91 -5.98 7.41
C LEU A 110 -4.98 -6.93 6.86
N ILE A 111 -6.08 -6.40 6.32
CA ILE A 111 -7.12 -7.20 5.66
C ILE A 111 -6.88 -7.15 4.16
N SER A 112 -6.76 -8.32 3.54
CA SER A 112 -6.67 -8.48 2.09
C SER A 112 -7.19 -9.86 1.69
N GLY A 113 -6.87 -10.33 0.49
CA GLY A 113 -7.26 -11.64 -0.01
C GLY A 113 -6.78 -11.82 -1.44
N GLY A 114 -7.04 -12.99 -2.00
CA GLY A 114 -6.86 -13.24 -3.42
C GLY A 114 -7.92 -12.55 -4.26
N CYS A 115 -7.55 -12.31 -5.52
CA CYS A 115 -8.40 -11.64 -6.49
C CYS A 115 -9.45 -12.61 -7.08
N LEU A 116 -10.65 -12.08 -7.31
CA LEU A 116 -11.66 -12.63 -8.20
C LEU A 116 -11.19 -12.52 -9.68
N PRO A 117 -11.90 -13.16 -10.64
CA PRO A 117 -11.55 -13.08 -12.06
C PRO A 117 -11.51 -11.67 -12.63
N ASP A 118 -12.24 -10.71 -12.03
CA ASP A 118 -12.26 -9.30 -12.42
C ASP A 118 -11.10 -8.47 -11.82
N GLY A 119 -10.22 -9.10 -11.03
CA GLY A 119 -9.10 -8.45 -10.37
C GLY A 119 -9.41 -7.85 -9.00
N SER A 120 -10.67 -7.83 -8.58
CA SER A 120 -11.06 -7.30 -7.28
C SER A 120 -10.77 -8.28 -6.14
N VAL A 121 -10.52 -7.77 -4.93
CA VAL A 121 -10.60 -8.57 -3.70
C VAL A 121 -12.02 -8.37 -3.14
N PRO A 122 -12.74 -9.43 -2.74
CA PRO A 122 -14.17 -9.35 -2.37
C PRO A 122 -14.41 -8.71 -0.98
N LEU A 123 -13.77 -7.59 -0.69
CA LEU A 123 -13.85 -6.87 0.59
C LEU A 123 -15.24 -6.34 0.88
N LEU A 124 -16.03 -6.00 -0.16
CA LEU A 124 -17.38 -5.48 0.01
C LEU A 124 -18.33 -6.47 0.68
N SER A 125 -18.09 -7.78 0.55
CA SER A 125 -18.85 -8.81 1.27
C SER A 125 -18.61 -8.79 2.78
N PHE A 126 -17.66 -7.97 3.26
CA PHE A 126 -17.33 -7.79 4.68
C PHE A 126 -17.73 -6.41 5.23
N LEU A 127 -18.47 -5.62 4.46
CA LEU A 127 -19.08 -4.37 4.92
C LEU A 127 -20.53 -4.69 5.32
N ASP A 128 -20.82 -4.62 6.62
CA ASP A 128 -22.20 -4.71 7.16
C ASP A 128 -23.05 -3.50 6.72
#